data_AF-A0AA40S200-F1
#
_entry.id   AF-A0AA40S200-F1
#
_cell.length_a   1.000
_cell.length_b   1.000
_cell.length_c   1.000
_cell.angle_alpha   90.00
_cell.angle_beta   90.00
_cell.angle_gamma   90.00
#
_symmetry.space_group_name_H-M   'P 1'
#
loop_
_entity.id
_entity.type
_entity.pdbx_description
1 polymer ?
#
loop_
_entity_poly.entity_id
_entity_poly.type
_entity_poly.pdbx_seq_one_letter_code
_entity_poly.pdbx_strand_id
1 'polypeptide(L)'
;MLRTVSRFLGLPFLSRALGLLLMAAGFVQLCYDGARSIANNGLRVTSLAELIRFLPQERITALGATIRQSAPWADTVLLTPLGLVPAALFGLGLGAVLVWLGQPPREPIGFLTRP
;
A
#
# COMPACT_ATOMS: atom_id res chain seq x y z
N MET A 1 -14.21 22.86 7.43
CA MET A 1 -12.86 23.19 7.95
C MET A 1 -11.81 22.13 7.64
N LEU A 2 -11.97 20.84 8.01
CA LEU A 2 -10.95 19.81 7.74
C LEU A 2 -10.53 19.66 6.26
N ARG A 3 -11.48 19.76 5.31
CA ARG A 3 -11.17 19.66 3.86
C ARG A 3 -10.36 20.84 3.31
N THR A 4 -10.55 22.03 3.88
CA THR A 4 -9.81 23.23 3.48
C THR A 4 -8.37 23.12 3.97
N VAL A 5 -8.19 22.65 5.21
CA VAL A 5 -6.89 22.37 5.82
C VAL A 5 -6.17 21.25 5.06
N SER A 6 -6.84 20.16 4.70
CA SER A 6 -6.21 19.05 3.98
C SER A 6 -5.74 19.42 2.57
N ARG A 7 -6.50 20.26 1.84
CA ARG A 7 -6.05 20.83 0.56
C ARG A 7 -4.87 21.77 0.72
N PHE A 8 -4.91 22.63 1.75
CA PHE A 8 -3.82 23.55 2.05
C PHE A 8 -2.51 22.81 2.35
N LEU A 9 -2.59 21.69 3.09
CA LEU A 9 -1.46 20.81 3.37
C LEU A 9 -1.05 19.89 2.21
N GLY A 10 -1.73 19.96 1.05
CA GLY A 10 -1.40 19.11 -0.11
C GLY A 10 -1.64 17.61 0.10
N LEU A 11 -2.38 17.21 1.13
CA LEU A 11 -2.64 15.79 1.47
C LEU A 11 -3.24 14.98 0.30
N PRO A 12 -4.18 15.52 -0.52
CA PRO A 12 -4.71 14.79 -1.66
C PRO A 12 -3.64 14.49 -2.73
N PHE A 13 -2.73 15.44 -2.95
CA PHE A 13 -1.61 15.28 -3.86
C PHE A 13 -0.66 14.20 -3.34
N LEU A 14 -0.24 14.29 -2.06
CA LEU A 14 0.68 13.33 -1.46
C LEU A 14 0.10 11.92 -1.44
N SER A 15 -1.20 11.79 -1.10
CA SER A 15 -1.92 10.52 -1.14
C SER A 15 -1.88 9.90 -2.54
N ARG A 16 -2.17 10.68 -3.59
CA ARG A 16 -2.13 10.19 -4.98
C ARG A 16 -0.72 9.85 -5.43
N ALA A 17 0.27 10.67 -5.09
CA ALA A 17 1.66 10.43 -5.45
C ALA A 17 2.16 9.11 -4.83
N LEU A 18 1.97 8.93 -3.52
CA LEU A 18 2.30 7.69 -2.84
C LEU A 18 1.51 6.50 -3.39
N GLY A 19 0.22 6.69 -3.67
CA GLY A 19 -0.62 5.65 -4.25
C GLY A 19 -0.14 5.18 -5.61
N LEU A 20 0.24 6.10 -6.50
CA LEU A 20 0.81 5.78 -7.81
C LEU A 20 2.16 5.07 -7.69
N LEU A 21 3.03 5.52 -6.78
CA LEU A 21 4.32 4.87 -6.52
C LEU A 21 4.13 3.43 -6.02
N LEU A 22 3.18 3.20 -5.09
CA LEU A 22 2.89 1.86 -4.61
C LEU A 22 2.26 0.96 -5.67
N MET A 23 1.35 1.48 -6.51
CA MET A 23 0.82 0.70 -7.63
C MET A 23 1.92 0.33 -8.62
N ALA A 24 2.82 1.26 -8.95
CA ALA A 24 3.94 0.98 -9.84
C ALA A 24 4.86 -0.09 -9.25
N ALA A 25 5.22 0.00 -7.96
CA ALA A 25 6.01 -1.02 -7.27
C ALA A 25 5.31 -2.39 -7.25
N GLY A 26 4.00 -2.42 -6.96
CA GLY A 26 3.20 -3.64 -6.99
C GLY A 26 3.14 -4.28 -8.38
N PHE A 27 3.01 -3.48 -9.43
CA PHE A 27 3.06 -3.93 -10.82
C PHE A 27 4.44 -4.51 -11.18
N VAL A 28 5.53 -3.83 -10.83
CA VAL A 28 6.90 -4.35 -11.04
C VAL A 28 7.09 -5.68 -10.32
N GLN A 29 6.62 -5.79 -9.08
CA GLN A 29 6.69 -7.05 -8.33
C GLN A 29 5.89 -8.16 -9.02
N LEU A 30 4.71 -7.86 -9.56
CA LEU A 30 3.89 -8.82 -10.31
C LEU A 30 4.65 -9.35 -11.54
N CYS A 31 5.30 -8.46 -12.29
CA CYS A 31 6.11 -8.85 -13.45
C CYS A 31 7.31 -9.70 -13.02
N TYR A 32 7.98 -9.35 -11.93
CA TYR A 32 9.11 -10.10 -11.38
C TYR A 32 8.69 -11.52 -10.96
N ASP A 33 7.60 -11.64 -10.19
CA ASP A 33 7.04 -12.92 -9.75
C ASP A 33 6.57 -13.76 -10.96
N GLY A 34 5.99 -13.12 -11.98
CA GLY A 34 5.60 -13.76 -13.23
C GLY A 34 6.79 -14.35 -14.00
N ALA A 35 7.84 -13.56 -14.20
CA ALA A 35 9.06 -14.01 -14.86
C ALA A 35 9.71 -15.19 -14.10
N ARG A 36 9.79 -15.08 -12.78
CA ARG A 36 10.29 -16.16 -11.91
C ARG A 36 9.42 -17.41 -12.01
N SER A 37 8.10 -17.25 -12.08
CA SER A 37 7.17 -18.37 -12.18
C SER A 37 7.34 -19.16 -13.47
N ILE A 38 7.50 -18.45 -14.59
CA ILE A 38 7.74 -19.06 -15.92
C ILE A 38 9.09 -19.76 -15.92
N ALA A 39 10.15 -19.10 -15.46
CA ALA A 39 11.51 -19.65 -15.45
C ALA A 39 11.65 -20.93 -14.60
N ASN A 40 10.87 -21.04 -13.52
CA ASN A 40 10.92 -22.18 -12.61
C ASN A 40 9.79 -23.20 -12.84
N ASN A 41 9.02 -23.07 -13.92
CA ASN A 41 7.87 -23.92 -14.25
C ASN A 41 6.90 -24.15 -13.07
N GLY A 42 6.59 -23.09 -12.33
CA GLY A 42 5.73 -23.19 -11.16
C GLY A 42 5.41 -21.83 -10.58
N LEU A 43 4.22 -21.68 -9.99
CA LEU A 43 3.77 -20.41 -9.43
C LEU A 43 4.66 -19.99 -8.25
N ARG A 44 5.34 -18.86 -8.39
CA ARG A 44 6.18 -18.23 -7.38
C ARG A 44 5.65 -16.83 -7.11
N VAL A 45 5.19 -16.62 -5.88
CA VAL A 45 4.64 -15.33 -5.44
C VAL A 45 5.37 -14.92 -4.18
N THR A 46 5.89 -13.70 -4.17
CA THR A 46 6.57 -13.15 -3.00
C THR A 46 5.53 -12.58 -2.03
N SER A 47 5.61 -13.01 -0.77
CA SER A 47 4.73 -12.52 0.29
C SER A 47 5.25 -11.20 0.88
N LEU A 48 4.37 -10.43 1.54
CA LEU A 48 4.79 -9.22 2.25
C LEU A 48 5.83 -9.50 3.32
N ALA A 49 5.70 -10.61 4.06
CA ALA A 49 6.70 -10.99 5.05
C ALA A 49 8.08 -11.24 4.41
N GLU A 50 8.13 -11.81 3.20
CA GLU A 50 9.37 -11.97 2.45
C GLU A 50 9.96 -10.64 2.02
N LEU A 51 9.13 -9.71 1.55
CA LEU A 51 9.59 -8.39 1.15
C LEU A 51 10.13 -7.58 2.34
N ILE A 52 9.50 -7.70 3.51
CA ILE A 52 9.92 -7.02 4.75
C ILE A 52 11.30 -7.51 5.24
N ARG A 53 11.71 -8.74 4.88
CA ARG A 53 13.04 -9.25 5.23
C ARG A 53 14.19 -8.48 4.57
N PHE A 54 13.91 -7.72 3.51
CA PHE A 54 14.91 -6.84 2.88
C PHE A 54 15.11 -5.50 3.60
N LEU A 55 14.27 -5.15 4.59
CA LEU A 55 14.44 -3.95 5.40
C LEU A 55 15.46 -4.18 6.54
N PRO A 56 15.98 -3.12 7.18
CA PRO A 56 16.86 -3.24 8.35
C PRO A 56 16.19 -4.00 9.50
N GLN A 57 16.66 -5.23 9.76
CA GLN A 57 15.99 -6.16 10.66
C GLN A 57 15.96 -5.67 12.12
N GLU A 58 17.00 -4.95 12.56
CA GLU A 58 17.06 -4.35 13.90
C GLU A 58 15.82 -3.49 14.21
N ARG A 59 15.39 -2.68 13.24
CA ARG A 59 14.21 -1.82 13.38
C ARG A 59 12.91 -2.62 13.39
N ILE A 60 12.82 -3.64 12.54
CA ILE A 60 11.65 -4.52 12.44
C ILE A 60 11.47 -5.33 13.73
N THR A 61 12.54 -5.89 14.28
CA THR A 61 12.51 -6.65 15.54
C THR A 61 12.15 -5.75 16.71
N ALA A 62 12.73 -4.54 16.79
CA ALA A 62 12.39 -3.57 17.83
C ALA A 62 10.90 -3.20 17.79
N LEU A 63 10.38 -2.88 16.60
CA LEU A 63 8.96 -2.56 16.40
C LEU A 63 8.06 -3.75 16.78
N GLY A 64 8.44 -4.96 16.38
CA GLY A 64 7.73 -6.18 16.74
C GLY A 64 7.67 -6.44 18.25
N ALA A 65 8.76 -6.13 18.98
CA ALA A 65 8.78 -6.23 20.43
C ALA A 65 7.84 -5.22 21.09
N THR A 66 7.82 -3.97 20.62
CA THR A 66 6.89 -2.95 21.10
C THR A 66 5.43 -3.36 20.85
N ILE A 67 5.11 -3.85 19.64
CA ILE A 67 3.74 -4.28 19.30
C ILE A 67 3.31 -5.45 20.20
N ARG A 68 4.17 -6.45 20.45
CA ARG A 68 3.83 -7.58 21.33
C ARG A 68 3.54 -7.15 22.76
N GLN A 69 4.23 -6.11 23.25
CA GLN A 69 3.98 -5.57 24.59
C GLN A 69 2.64 -4.82 24.67
N SER A 70 2.30 -4.01 23.65
CA SER A 70 1.08 -3.21 23.65
C SER A 70 -0.17 -3.97 23.22
N ALA A 71 -0.02 -4.90 22.28
CA ALA A 71 -1.11 -5.63 21.64
C ALA A 71 -0.67 -7.06 21.30
N PRO A 72 -0.66 -7.97 22.30
CA PRO A 72 -0.24 -9.36 22.10
C PRO A 72 -1.03 -10.11 21.02
N TRP A 73 -2.30 -9.73 20.83
CA TRP A 73 -3.21 -10.29 19.82
C TRP A 73 -2.92 -9.80 18.39
N ALA A 74 -2.20 -8.69 18.22
CA ALA A 74 -1.96 -8.12 16.90
C ALA A 74 -1.10 -9.03 16.03
N ASP A 75 -0.23 -9.84 16.64
CA ASP A 75 0.62 -10.77 15.89
C ASP A 75 -0.22 -11.83 15.17
N THR A 76 -1.15 -12.47 15.88
CA THR A 76 -1.98 -13.56 15.33
C THR A 76 -3.11 -13.04 14.45
N VAL A 77 -3.74 -11.94 14.84
CA VAL A 77 -4.95 -11.42 14.15
C VAL A 77 -4.61 -10.53 12.97
N LEU A 78 -3.47 -9.83 12.99
CA LEU A 78 -3.14 -8.82 11.99
C LEU A 78 -1.82 -9.07 11.28
N LEU A 79 -0.69 -9.18 12.01
CA LEU A 79 0.63 -9.22 11.39
C LEU A 79 0.87 -10.53 10.62
N THR A 80 0.48 -11.66 11.19
CA THR A 80 0.60 -12.97 10.54
C THR A 80 -0.20 -13.04 9.24
N PRO A 81 -1.53 -12.78 9.23
CA PRO A 81 -2.30 -12.84 7.99
C PRO A 81 -1.84 -11.79 6.98
N LEU A 82 -1.47 -10.59 7.43
CA LEU A 82 -0.93 -9.56 6.53
C LEU A 82 0.39 -10.00 5.89
N GLY A 83 1.27 -10.64 6.65
CA GLY A 83 2.55 -11.15 6.14
C GLY A 83 2.41 -12.22 5.05
N LEU A 84 1.28 -12.93 5.00
CA LEU A 84 0.98 -13.94 3.98
C LEU A 84 0.43 -13.33 2.67
N VAL A 85 0.01 -12.07 2.68
CA VAL A 85 -0.55 -11.41 1.49
C VAL A 85 0.53 -11.31 0.41
N PRO A 86 0.21 -11.64 -0.86
CA PRO A 86 1.09 -11.37 -1.99
C PRO A 86 1.49 -9.89 -2.06
N ALA A 87 2.79 -9.61 -2.10
CA ALA A 87 3.30 -8.25 -2.06
C ALA A 87 2.81 -7.40 -3.24
N ALA A 88 2.71 -7.99 -4.43
CA ALA A 88 2.17 -7.35 -5.62
C ALA A 88 0.71 -6.89 -5.42
N LEU A 89 -0.16 -7.76 -4.87
CA LEU A 89 -1.56 -7.43 -4.61
C LEU A 89 -1.69 -6.35 -3.53
N PHE A 90 -0.86 -6.41 -2.50
CA PHE A 90 -0.86 -5.38 -1.47
C PHE A 90 -0.44 -4.02 -2.03
N GLY A 91 0.64 -3.96 -2.81
CA GLY A 91 1.10 -2.72 -3.43
C GLY A 91 0.07 -2.11 -4.37
N LEU A 92 -0.55 -2.94 -5.22
CA LEU A 92 -1.63 -2.51 -6.13
C LEU A 92 -2.87 -2.07 -5.36
N GLY A 93 -3.33 -2.86 -4.38
CA GLY A 93 -4.54 -2.59 -3.61
C GLY A 93 -4.40 -1.35 -2.73
N LEU A 94 -3.35 -1.27 -1.92
CA LEU A 94 -3.07 -0.11 -1.08
C LEU A 94 -2.83 1.14 -1.93
N GLY A 95 -2.09 1.01 -3.03
CA GLY A 95 -1.85 2.10 -3.97
C GLY A 95 -3.16 2.64 -4.57
N ALA A 96 -4.05 1.76 -5.01
CA ALA A 96 -5.36 2.14 -5.54
C ALA A 96 -6.21 2.87 -4.48
N VAL A 97 -6.22 2.38 -3.23
CA VAL A 97 -6.92 3.04 -2.11
C VAL A 97 -6.37 4.44 -1.87
N LEU A 98 -5.05 4.63 -1.87
CA LEU A 98 -4.43 5.94 -1.68
C LEU A 98 -4.71 6.90 -2.84
N VAL A 99 -4.74 6.40 -4.08
CA VAL A 99 -5.16 7.21 -5.24
C VAL A 99 -6.60 7.65 -5.10
N TRP A 100 -7.48 6.72 -4.69
CA TRP A 100 -8.91 7.00 -4.49
C TRP A 100 -9.14 8.04 -3.39
N LEU A 101 -8.45 7.92 -2.25
CA LEU A 101 -8.56 8.87 -1.13
C LEU A 101 -8.14 10.30 -1.50
N GLY A 102 -7.21 10.45 -2.45
CA GLY A 102 -6.76 11.76 -2.93
C GLY A 102 -7.55 12.32 -4.12
N GLN A 103 -8.63 11.65 -4.57
CA GLN A 103 -9.44 12.16 -5.68
C GLN A 103 -10.15 13.47 -5.31
N PRO A 104 -10.16 14.48 -6.21
CA PRO A 104 -11.00 15.65 -6.03
C PRO A 104 -12.48 15.22 -6.07
N PRO A 105 -13.37 15.92 -5.34
CA PRO A 105 -14.79 15.66 -5.41
C PRO A 105 -15.29 15.85 -6.85
N ARG A 106 -16.15 14.94 -7.30
CA ARG A 106 -16.77 15.03 -8.63
C ARG A 106 -17.58 16.32 -8.73
N GLU A 107 -17.44 17.01 -9.86
CA GLU A 107 -18.22 18.20 -10.14
C GLU A 107 -19.71 17.82 -10.26
N PRO A 108 -20.64 18.61 -9.67
CA PRO A 108 -22.06 18.37 -9.83
C PRO A 108 -22.46 18.50 -11.30
N ILE A 109 -23.24 17.54 -11.80
CA ILE A 109 -23.81 17.58 -13.14
C ILE A 109 -24.76 18.79 -13.21
N GLY A 110 -24.57 19.68 -14.19
CA GLY A 110 -25.42 20.89 -14.38
C GLY A 110 -24.77 22.22 -14.02
N PHE A 111 -23.45 22.28 -13.79
CA PHE A 111 -22.75 23.56 -13.68
C PHE A 111 -22.74 24.29 -15.04
N LEU A 112 -23.58 25.31 -15.17
CA LEU A 112 -23.45 26.34 -16.19
C LEU A 112 -22.24 27.21 -15.81
N THR A 113 -21.12 27.02 -16.49
CA THR A 113 -20.04 28.02 -16.51
C THR A 113 -20.65 29.28 -17.15
N ARG A 114 -21.12 30.23 -16.34
CA ARG A 114 -21.49 31.54 -16.87
C ARG A 114 -20.23 32.18 -17.48
N PRO A 115 -20.33 32.78 -18.68
CA PRO A 115 -19.20 33.36 -19.40
C PRO A 115 -18.54 34.50 -18.60
#